data_AF-K3ZND1-F1
#
_entry.id   AF-K3ZND1-F1
#
_cell.length_a   1.000
_cell.length_b   1.000
_cell.length_c   1.000
_cell.angle_alpha   90.00
_cell.angle_beta   90.00
_cell.angle_gamma   90.00
#
_symmetry.space_group_name_H-M   'P 1'
#
loop_
_entity.id
_entity.type
_entity.pdbx_description
1 polymer ?
#
loop_
_entity_poly.entity_id
_entity_poly.type
_entity_poly.pdbx_seq_one_letter_code
_entity_poly.pdbx_strand_id
1 'polypeptide(L)'
;CDPAYGLAELFRERQDYDDDVALSYAKLCQSRAEELLGKKDKEICEICFLHRGLVRCFDRETGLEDHCKKKHQGGYLCKRKGCVVRSKTLREAGLHFLYLHEQGDRDCLVGFLMVLYVRLAFLQTGGACSWTSTATPDDLIR
;
A
#
# COMPACT_ATOMS: atom_id res chain seq x y z
N CYS A 1 18.47 -17.52 6.93
CA CYS A 1 18.19 -16.71 5.72
C CYS A 1 18.12 -17.64 4.54
N ASP A 2 16.96 -17.73 3.88
CA ASP A 2 16.76 -18.61 2.73
C ASP A 2 17.37 -17.95 1.46
N PRO A 3 18.28 -18.62 0.72
CA PRO A 3 18.91 -18.05 -0.48
C PRO A 3 17.95 -17.85 -1.67
N ALA A 4 16.69 -18.26 -1.53
CA ALA A 4 15.70 -18.37 -2.59
C ALA A 4 15.34 -17.07 -3.35
N TYR A 5 15.65 -15.88 -2.83
CA TYR A 5 15.31 -14.59 -3.45
C TYR A 5 16.51 -13.75 -3.87
N GLY A 6 17.75 -14.18 -3.58
CA GLY A 6 18.93 -13.39 -3.90
C GLY A 6 18.92 -11.99 -3.26
N LEU A 7 18.36 -11.85 -2.05
CA LEU A 7 18.22 -10.53 -1.39
C LEU A 7 19.57 -9.80 -1.25
N ALA A 8 20.68 -10.53 -1.08
CA ALA A 8 22.03 -9.97 -1.04
C ALA A 8 22.51 -9.35 -2.37
N GLU A 9 21.89 -9.69 -3.51
CA GLU A 9 22.09 -8.98 -4.78
C GLU A 9 21.21 -7.73 -4.87
N LEU A 10 20.00 -7.76 -4.29
CA LEU A 10 19.09 -6.60 -4.30
C LEU A 10 19.69 -5.35 -3.64
N PHE A 11 20.48 -5.53 -2.59
CA PHE A 11 21.09 -4.43 -1.82
C PHE A 11 22.50 -4.04 -2.28
N ARG A 12 23.11 -4.74 -3.26
CA ARG A 12 24.44 -4.38 -3.77
C ARG A 12 24.41 -3.23 -4.78
N GLU A 13 23.23 -2.85 -5.28
CA GLU A 13 23.06 -1.76 -6.24
C GLU A 13 22.10 -0.68 -5.70
N ARG A 14 22.67 0.47 -5.34
CA ARG A 14 22.05 1.79 -5.00
C ARG A 14 21.53 2.01 -3.58
N GLN A 15 22.07 3.07 -2.97
CA GLN A 15 21.71 3.63 -1.68
C GLN A 15 20.67 4.77 -1.78
N ASP A 16 20.35 5.24 -3.00
CA ASP A 16 19.55 6.45 -3.23
C ASP A 16 18.14 6.19 -3.83
N TYR A 17 17.76 4.93 -4.07
CA TYR A 17 16.46 4.55 -4.71
C TYR A 17 15.55 3.70 -3.80
N ASP A 18 15.88 3.59 -2.51
CA ASP A 18 15.18 2.71 -1.57
C ASP A 18 13.90 3.36 -1.00
N ASP A 19 13.90 4.69 -0.80
CA ASP A 19 12.77 5.41 -0.20
C ASP A 19 11.50 5.38 -1.06
N ASP A 20 11.62 5.53 -2.38
CA ASP A 20 10.46 5.47 -3.29
C ASP A 20 9.86 4.06 -3.36
N VAL A 21 10.72 3.04 -3.27
CA VAL A 21 10.29 1.64 -3.24
C VAL A 21 9.58 1.35 -1.91
N ALA A 22 10.19 1.74 -0.79
CA ALA A 22 9.60 1.63 0.53
C ALA A 22 8.25 2.36 0.61
N LEU A 23 8.18 3.59 0.08
CA LEU A 23 6.94 4.37 0.02
C LEU A 23 5.87 3.68 -0.83
N SER A 24 6.24 3.06 -1.95
CA SER A 24 5.32 2.32 -2.81
C SER A 24 4.72 1.11 -2.09
N TYR A 25 5.54 0.36 -1.34
CA TYR A 25 5.07 -0.77 -0.53
C TYR A 25 4.27 -0.32 0.70
N ALA A 26 4.62 0.82 1.32
CA ALA A 26 3.81 1.42 2.39
C ALA A 26 2.40 1.80 1.89
N LYS A 27 2.31 2.40 0.70
CA LYS A 27 1.02 2.71 0.05
C LYS A 27 0.25 1.43 -0.30
N LEU A 28 0.93 0.38 -0.78
CA LEU A 28 0.31 -0.91 -1.03
C LEU A 28 -0.30 -1.49 0.25
N CYS A 29 0.44 -1.48 1.36
CA CYS A 29 -0.05 -1.92 2.67
C CYS A 29 -1.27 -1.13 3.12
N GLN A 30 -1.25 0.19 2.96
CA GLN A 30 -2.38 1.06 3.27
C GLN A 30 -3.62 0.70 2.43
N SER A 31 -3.50 0.71 1.11
CA SER A 31 -4.62 0.37 0.21
C SER A 31 -5.13 -1.04 0.46
N ARG A 32 -4.24 -1.99 0.77
CA ARG A 32 -4.62 -3.37 1.13
C ARG A 32 -5.40 -3.45 2.43
N ALA A 33 -5.02 -2.70 3.46
CA ALA A 33 -5.76 -2.66 4.72
C ALA A 33 -7.15 -2.04 4.55
N GLU A 34 -7.25 -0.95 3.77
CA GLU A 34 -8.52 -0.25 3.53
C GLU A 34 -9.47 -1.07 2.65
N GLU A 35 -8.98 -1.59 1.53
CA GLU A 35 -9.83 -2.30 0.57
C GLU A 35 -10.27 -3.68 1.05
N LEU A 36 -9.43 -4.37 1.82
CA LEU A 36 -9.73 -5.72 2.30
C LEU A 36 -10.45 -5.71 3.66
N LEU A 37 -10.75 -4.54 4.22
CA LEU A 37 -11.50 -4.42 5.47
C LEU A 37 -12.86 -5.13 5.34
N GLY A 38 -13.07 -6.16 6.16
CA GLY A 38 -14.29 -6.98 6.14
C GLY A 38 -14.36 -8.01 4.99
N LYS A 39 -13.34 -8.11 4.12
CA LYS A 39 -13.31 -9.02 2.96
C LYS A 39 -12.28 -10.14 3.17
N LYS A 40 -12.71 -11.24 3.81
CA LYS A 40 -11.81 -12.33 4.24
C LYS A 40 -11.18 -13.17 3.11
N ASP A 41 -11.82 -13.23 1.95
CA ASP A 41 -11.38 -14.06 0.82
C ASP A 41 -11.07 -13.22 -0.43
N LYS A 42 -10.60 -11.99 -0.22
CA LYS A 42 -10.19 -11.09 -1.28
C LYS A 42 -8.72 -10.74 -1.15
N GLU A 43 -8.10 -10.43 -2.28
CA GLU A 43 -6.73 -9.95 -2.33
C GLU A 43 -6.54 -8.94 -3.48
N ILE A 44 -5.58 -8.04 -3.33
CA ILE A 44 -5.21 -7.06 -4.36
C ILE A 44 -4.15 -7.62 -5.29
N CYS A 45 -4.26 -7.31 -6.58
CA CYS A 45 -3.18 -7.55 -7.53
C CYS A 45 -2.04 -6.51 -7.37
N GLU A 46 -0.92 -6.93 -6.77
CA GLU A 46 0.28 -6.10 -6.60
C GLU A 46 0.81 -5.53 -7.92
N ILE A 47 0.80 -6.32 -9.00
CA ILE A 47 1.27 -5.86 -10.31
C ILE A 47 0.44 -4.68 -10.83
N CYS A 48 -0.89 -4.74 -10.67
CA CYS A 48 -1.76 -3.62 -11.03
C CYS A 48 -1.50 -2.38 -10.17
N PHE A 49 -1.22 -2.59 -8.89
CA PHE A 49 -0.96 -1.49 -7.97
C PHE A 49 0.37 -0.80 -8.32
N LEU A 50 1.48 -1.54 -8.29
CA LEU A 50 2.82 -0.97 -8.44
C LEU A 50 3.10 -0.44 -9.86
N HIS A 51 2.57 -1.09 -10.90
CA HIS A 51 2.89 -0.71 -12.29
C HIS A 51 1.82 0.14 -12.96
N ARG A 52 0.60 0.23 -12.39
CA ARG A 52 -0.52 0.96 -13.01
C ARG A 52 -1.23 1.92 -12.06
N GLY A 53 -0.88 1.93 -10.77
CA GLY A 53 -1.58 2.72 -9.75
C GLY A 53 -3.03 2.29 -9.55
N LEU A 54 -3.40 1.07 -9.96
CA LEU A 54 -4.79 0.60 -9.92
C LEU A 54 -5.00 -0.37 -8.76
N VAL A 55 -5.97 -0.04 -7.91
CA VAL A 55 -6.41 -0.91 -6.83
C VAL A 55 -7.55 -1.79 -7.32
N ARG A 56 -7.33 -3.11 -7.39
CA ARG A 56 -8.33 -4.09 -7.84
C ARG A 56 -8.29 -5.32 -6.95
N CYS A 57 -9.44 -5.63 -6.36
CA CYS A 57 -9.62 -6.81 -5.50
C CYS A 57 -10.18 -7.99 -6.31
N PHE A 58 -9.64 -9.17 -6.03
CA PHE A 58 -10.07 -10.43 -6.64
C PHE A 58 -10.29 -11.48 -5.56
N ASP A 59 -11.04 -12.53 -5.87
CA ASP A 59 -11.05 -13.73 -5.03
C ASP A 59 -9.64 -14.28 -4.88
N ARG A 60 -9.28 -14.61 -3.63
CA ARG A 60 -7.89 -14.77 -3.20
C ARG A 60 -7.12 -15.82 -4.00
N GLU A 61 -7.74 -16.97 -4.25
CA GLU A 61 -7.09 -18.05 -5.00
C GLU A 61 -7.36 -17.96 -6.50
N THR A 62 -8.59 -18.26 -6.92
CA THR A 62 -8.92 -18.44 -8.35
C THR A 62 -8.97 -17.11 -9.10
N GLY A 63 -9.59 -16.08 -8.51
CA GLY A 63 -9.79 -14.79 -9.17
C GLY A 63 -8.47 -14.06 -9.42
N LEU A 64 -7.59 -14.04 -8.42
CA LEU A 64 -6.30 -13.36 -8.53
C LEU A 64 -5.34 -14.09 -9.48
N GLU A 65 -5.28 -15.42 -9.40
CA GLU A 65 -4.45 -16.21 -10.31
C GLU A 65 -4.88 -16.04 -11.77
N ASP A 66 -6.17 -16.15 -12.05
CA ASP A 66 -6.72 -15.98 -13.39
C ASP A 66 -6.47 -14.57 -13.92
N HIS A 67 -6.62 -13.55 -13.08
CA HIS A 67 -6.29 -12.19 -13.44
C HIS A 67 -4.82 -12.06 -13.83
N CYS A 68 -3.91 -12.57 -13.01
CA CYS A 68 -2.47 -12.51 -13.28
C CYS A 68 -2.09 -13.27 -14.55
N LYS A 69 -2.64 -14.46 -14.79
CA LYS A 69 -2.43 -15.21 -16.04
C LYS A 69 -2.88 -14.42 -17.27
N LYS A 70 -4.08 -13.83 -17.21
CA LYS A 70 -4.70 -13.12 -18.36
C LYS A 70 -4.08 -11.75 -18.64
N LYS A 71 -3.64 -11.02 -17.61
CA LYS A 71 -3.22 -9.61 -17.74
C LYS A 71 -1.72 -9.38 -17.55
N HIS A 72 -1.02 -10.29 -16.87
CA HIS A 72 0.38 -10.12 -16.46
C HIS A 72 1.26 -11.35 -16.74
N GLN A 73 0.82 -12.27 -17.62
CA GLN A 73 1.56 -13.48 -17.98
C GLN A 73 1.88 -14.38 -16.75
N GLY A 74 0.99 -14.39 -15.77
CA GLY A 74 1.07 -15.24 -14.57
C GLY A 74 1.86 -14.63 -13.41
N GLY A 75 2.96 -13.92 -13.69
CA GLY A 75 3.83 -13.34 -12.66
C GLY A 75 4.49 -14.37 -11.73
N TYR A 76 5.32 -13.87 -10.81
CA TYR A 76 6.09 -14.68 -9.86
C TYR A 76 5.39 -14.74 -8.50
N LEU A 77 5.02 -15.94 -8.08
CA LEU A 77 4.34 -16.17 -6.80
C LEU A 77 5.28 -15.93 -5.61
N CYS A 78 4.77 -15.28 -4.56
CA CYS A 78 5.47 -15.21 -3.29
C CYS A 78 5.66 -16.62 -2.68
N LYS A 79 6.86 -16.90 -2.18
CA LYS A 79 7.26 -18.18 -1.56
C LYS A 79 6.79 -18.30 -0.11
N ARG A 80 6.27 -17.22 0.52
CA ARG A 80 5.67 -17.31 1.85
C ARG A 80 4.45 -18.24 1.79
N LYS A 81 4.45 -19.28 2.62
CA LYS A 81 3.33 -20.23 2.70
C LYS A 81 2.01 -19.50 2.97
N GLY A 82 1.02 -19.74 2.12
CA GLY A 82 -0.31 -19.12 2.21
C GLY A 82 -0.42 -17.72 1.60
N CYS A 83 0.68 -17.14 1.07
CA CYS A 83 0.61 -15.94 0.26
C CYS A 83 0.24 -16.31 -1.18
N VAL A 84 -0.74 -15.61 -1.73
CA VAL A 84 -1.25 -15.80 -3.12
C VAL A 84 -0.79 -14.67 -4.05
N VAL A 85 -0.09 -13.67 -3.51
CA VAL A 85 0.33 -12.49 -4.27
C VAL A 85 1.41 -12.88 -5.26
N ARG A 86 1.27 -12.33 -6.46
CA ARG A 86 2.19 -12.51 -7.59
C ARG A 86 2.75 -11.15 -7.98
N SER A 87 4.05 -11.09 -8.22
CA SER A 87 4.75 -9.86 -8.62
C SER A 87 5.27 -9.98 -10.06
N LYS A 88 5.62 -8.87 -10.70
CA LYS A 88 6.00 -8.87 -12.13
C LYS A 88 7.37 -9.50 -12.35
N THR A 89 8.27 -9.34 -11.38
CA THR A 89 9.64 -9.85 -11.42
C THR A 89 9.98 -10.62 -10.15
N LEU A 90 11.00 -11.48 -10.20
CA LEU A 90 11.54 -12.14 -9.01
C LEU A 90 12.03 -11.15 -7.95
N ARG A 91 12.62 -10.03 -8.41
CA ARG A 91 13.04 -8.91 -7.55
C ARG A 91 11.86 -8.35 -6.76
N GLU A 92 10.75 -8.03 -7.43
CA GLU A 92 9.55 -7.53 -6.76
C GLU A 92 8.94 -8.58 -5.83
N ALA A 93 8.97 -9.86 -6.19
CA ALA A 93 8.51 -10.92 -5.28
C ALA A 93 9.37 -11.01 -4.00
N GLY A 94 10.67 -10.69 -4.10
CA GLY A 94 11.58 -10.54 -2.96
C GLY A 94 11.24 -9.30 -2.12
N LEU A 95 10.96 -8.16 -2.76
CA LEU A 95 10.54 -6.93 -2.06
C LEU A 95 9.19 -7.10 -1.36
N HIS A 96 8.21 -7.76 -1.99
CA HIS A 96 6.96 -8.14 -1.35
C HIS A 96 7.22 -8.95 -0.08
N PHE A 97 8.07 -9.97 -0.18
CA PHE A 97 8.41 -10.81 0.96
C PHE A 97 9.06 -10.00 2.09
N LEU A 98 10.02 -9.14 1.75
CA LEU A 98 10.69 -8.26 2.70
C LEU A 98 9.68 -7.35 3.41
N TYR A 99 8.96 -6.51 2.66
CA TYR A 99 8.11 -5.45 3.23
C TYR A 99 6.81 -5.97 3.85
N LEU A 100 6.20 -7.05 3.33
CA LEU A 100 4.89 -7.55 3.80
C LEU A 100 4.97 -8.80 4.68
N HIS A 101 6.12 -9.50 4.74
CA HIS A 101 6.25 -10.72 5.53
C HIS A 101 7.40 -10.73 6.53
N GLU A 102 8.57 -10.17 6.20
CA GLU A 102 9.70 -10.08 7.17
C GLU A 102 9.60 -8.83 8.06
N GLN A 103 9.32 -7.67 7.46
CA GLN A 103 9.20 -6.39 8.17
C GLN A 103 7.80 -6.16 8.76
N GLY A 104 6.83 -6.97 8.33
CA GLY A 104 5.41 -6.84 8.64
C GLY A 104 5.00 -7.03 10.11
N ASP A 105 5.87 -7.57 10.96
CA ASP A 105 5.58 -7.70 12.41
C ASP A 105 5.74 -6.36 13.17
N ARG A 106 6.36 -5.34 12.57
CA ARG A 106 6.51 -4.00 13.18
C ARG A 106 5.91 -2.85 12.36
N ASP A 107 5.93 -2.93 11.03
CA ASP A 107 5.67 -1.74 10.19
C ASP A 107 4.25 -1.65 9.59
N CYS A 108 3.49 -2.75 9.56
CA CYS A 108 2.04 -2.67 9.28
C CYS A 108 1.31 -1.83 10.36
N LEU A 109 1.80 -1.86 11.60
CA LEU A 109 1.31 -1.00 12.67
C LEU A 109 1.66 0.47 12.44
N VAL A 110 2.84 0.78 11.88
CA VAL A 110 3.25 2.17 11.60
C VAL A 110 2.38 2.77 10.49
N GLY A 111 2.07 2.02 9.44
CA GLY A 111 1.09 2.44 8.42
C GLY A 111 -0.31 2.67 9.02
N PHE A 112 -0.76 1.78 9.91
CA PHE A 112 -2.05 1.92 10.61
C PHE A 112 -2.06 3.10 11.61
N LEU A 113 -0.97 3.35 12.31
CA LEU A 113 -0.79 4.45 13.28
C LEU A 113 -0.67 5.81 12.57
N MET A 114 -0.01 5.87 11.41
CA MET A 114 -0.02 7.07 10.56
C MET A 114 -1.44 7.40 10.07
N VAL A 115 -2.26 6.39 9.75
CA VAL A 115 -3.67 6.59 9.39
C VAL A 115 -4.49 7.12 10.58
N LEU A 116 -4.30 6.57 11.79
CA LEU A 116 -4.94 7.11 13.00
C LEU A 116 -4.52 8.56 13.24
N TYR A 117 -3.23 8.87 13.13
CA TYR A 117 -2.71 10.23 13.33
C TYR A 117 -3.27 11.22 12.31
N VAL A 118 -3.25 10.89 11.02
CA VAL A 118 -3.76 11.75 9.95
C VAL A 118 -5.29 11.91 10.08
N ARG A 119 -6.05 10.84 10.33
CA ARG A 119 -7.51 10.94 10.51
C ARG A 119 -7.90 11.71 11.78
N LEU A 120 -7.17 11.57 12.88
CA LEU A 120 -7.38 12.37 14.10
C LEU A 120 -7.03 13.84 13.89
N ALA A 121 -5.95 14.13 13.16
CA ALA A 121 -5.57 15.50 12.80
C ALA A 121 -6.64 16.19 11.92
N PHE A 122 -7.27 15.47 10.99
CA PHE A 122 -8.40 15.99 10.23
C PHE A 122 -9.69 16.13 11.07
N LEU A 123 -9.91 15.26 12.07
CA LEU A 123 -11.04 15.40 12.98
C LEU A 123 -10.90 16.61 13.92
N GLN A 124 -9.67 16.95 14.32
CA GLN A 124 -9.38 18.11 15.17
C GLN A 124 -9.42 19.44 14.40
N THR A 125 -9.19 19.42 13.09
CA THR A 125 -9.31 20.62 12.24
C THR A 125 -10.71 20.80 11.64
N GLY A 126 -11.65 19.87 11.88
CA GLY A 126 -13.05 19.92 11.44
C GLY A 126 -14.01 20.66 12.38
N GLY A 127 -13.52 21.56 13.25
CA GLY A 127 -14.33 22.36 14.16
C GLY A 127 -14.92 23.61 13.49
N ALA A 128 -16.05 23.43 12.80
CA ALA A 128 -17.07 24.44 12.47
C ALA A 128 -16.61 25.75 11.77
N CYS A 129 -16.42 25.71 10.46
CA CYS A 129 -16.60 26.90 9.62
C CYS A 129 -18.11 27.17 9.46
N SER A 130 -18.74 27.81 10.45
CA SER A 130 -20.11 28.30 10.32
C SER A 130 -20.14 29.53 9.42
N TRP A 131 -20.92 29.41 8.35
CA TRP A 131 -21.27 30.47 7.44
C TRP A 131 -22.20 31.46 8.14
N THR A 132 -21.83 32.74 8.19
CA THR A 132 -22.82 33.83 8.22
C THR A 132 -22.38 34.93 7.26
N SER A 133 -23.20 35.12 6.23
CA SER A 133 -23.18 36.29 5.36
C SER A 133 -23.77 37.49 6.11
N THR A 134 -23.50 38.69 5.58
CA THR A 134 -24.10 40.03 5.81
C THR A 134 -23.71 40.83 7.06
N ALA A 135 -22.88 41.88 6.88
CA ALA A 135 -23.27 43.29 7.02
C ALA A 135 -22.06 44.26 6.82
N THR A 136 -22.24 45.21 5.89
CA THR A 136 -21.68 46.57 5.67
C THR A 136 -20.28 47.01 6.17
N PRO A 137 -19.52 47.77 5.36
CA PRO A 137 -18.28 48.42 5.76
C PRO A 137 -18.54 49.86 6.25
N ASP A 138 -18.85 50.04 7.52
CA ASP A 138 -18.76 51.36 8.17
C ASP A 138 -18.60 51.12 9.68
N ASP A 139 -17.34 51.08 10.12
CA ASP A 139 -16.87 51.56 11.42
C ASP A 139 -15.42 51.11 11.63
N LEU A 140 -14.47 51.94 11.17
CA LEU A 140 -13.14 52.17 11.75
C LEU A 140 -12.24 52.89 10.72
N ILE A 141 -12.34 54.22 10.67
CA ILE A 141 -11.24 55.21 10.77
C ILE A 141 -11.87 56.61 10.62
N ARG A 142 -11.75 57.37 11.71
CA ARG A 142 -11.62 58.83 11.83
C ARG A 142 -11.63 59.67 10.55
#